data_AF-X1SFR3-F1
#
_entry.id   AF-X1SFR3-F1
#
_cell.length_a   1.000
_cell.length_b   1.000
_cell.length_c   1.000
_cell.angle_alpha   90.00
_cell.angle_beta   90.00
_cell.angle_gamma   90.00
#
_symmetry.space_group_name_H-M   'P 1'
#
loop_
_entity.id
_entity.type
_entity.pdbx_description
1 polymer ?
#
loop_
_entity_poly.entity_id
_entity_poly.type
_entity_poly.pdbx_seq_one_letter_code
_entity_poly.pdbx_strand_id
1 'polypeptide(L)'
;RLLISPHVKEEIDYIVKKVVRVKEQIRFETFKHMVACKILHEGTLLHGSEALFRDLKTMLIQTGVADKLNDLEKRAKIFRRDAEEYLLREAPEKIRDETLFLFYPSEESEEFE
;
A
#
# COMPACT_ATOMS: atom_id res chain seq x y z
N ARG A 1 20.20 -17.35 -14.95
CA ARG A 1 18.75 -17.56 -15.12
C ARG A 1 18.12 -17.99 -13.79
N LEU A 2 18.19 -17.13 -12.77
CA LEU A 2 17.60 -17.41 -11.44
C LEU A 2 16.19 -16.83 -11.27
N LEU A 3 15.80 -15.88 -12.12
CA LEU A 3 14.51 -15.18 -12.07
C LEU A 3 13.38 -15.89 -12.87
N ILE A 4 13.59 -17.12 -13.34
CA ILE A 4 12.66 -17.79 -14.27
C ILE A 4 12.27 -19.20 -13.76
N SER A 5 12.79 -19.66 -12.62
CA SER A 5 12.47 -21.00 -12.12
C SER A 5 11.16 -20.99 -11.32
N PRO A 6 10.09 -21.69 -11.74
CA PRO A 6 8.75 -21.59 -11.14
C PRO A 6 8.64 -22.08 -9.70
N HIS A 7 9.63 -22.85 -9.22
CA HIS A 7 9.74 -23.37 -7.85
C HIS A 7 10.43 -22.39 -6.89
N VAL A 8 10.85 -21.21 -7.37
CA VAL A 8 11.50 -20.14 -6.61
C VAL A 8 10.63 -18.87 -6.69
N LYS A 9 9.29 -19.02 -6.64
CA LYS A 9 8.30 -17.93 -6.66
C LYS A 9 8.40 -17.03 -5.40
N GLU A 10 9.46 -16.25 -5.30
CA GLU A 10 9.30 -14.84 -4.98
C GLU A 10 9.06 -14.15 -6.32
N GLU A 11 7.79 -13.99 -6.71
CA GLU A 11 7.44 -13.26 -7.93
C GLU A 11 7.95 -11.82 -7.80
N ILE A 12 8.99 -11.49 -8.55
CA ILE A 12 9.33 -10.08 -8.77
C ILE A 12 8.33 -9.55 -9.80
N ASP A 13 7.23 -8.99 -9.31
CA ASP A 13 6.30 -8.23 -10.13
C ASP A 13 7.01 -7.00 -10.70
N TYR A 14 7.38 -7.05 -11.97
CA TYR A 14 8.02 -5.92 -12.64
C TYR A 14 6.93 -4.98 -13.18
N ILE A 15 6.87 -3.77 -12.64
CA ILE A 15 5.97 -2.72 -13.13
C ILE A 15 6.80 -1.60 -13.77
N VAL A 16 6.66 -1.43 -15.09
CA VAL A 16 7.22 -0.28 -15.81
C VAL A 16 6.14 0.77 -15.95
N LYS A 17 6.35 1.95 -15.36
CA LYS A 17 5.41 3.08 -15.45
C LYS A 17 6.07 4.34 -15.97
N LYS A 18 5.35 5.09 -16.81
CA LYS A 18 5.77 6.40 -17.32
C LYS A 18 5.65 7.45 -16.21
N VAL A 19 6.54 8.46 -16.21
CA VAL A 19 6.47 9.58 -15.24
C VAL A 19 5.13 10.32 -15.31
N VAL A 20 4.51 10.43 -16.48
CA VAL A 20 3.16 11.02 -16.62
C VAL A 20 2.10 10.29 -15.80
N ARG A 21 2.21 8.95 -15.67
CA ARG A 21 1.30 8.15 -14.84
C ARG A 21 1.52 8.43 -13.36
N VAL A 22 2.76 8.66 -12.92
CA VAL A 22 3.04 9.08 -11.54
C VAL A 22 2.37 10.42 -11.25
N LYS A 23 2.47 11.40 -12.17
CA LYS A 23 1.82 12.71 -12.03
C LYS A 23 0.29 12.64 -11.90
N GLU A 24 -0.33 11.65 -12.51
CA GLU A 24 -1.76 11.38 -12.34
C GLU A 24 -2.05 10.73 -10.97
N GLN A 25 -1.26 9.73 -10.59
CA GLN A 25 -1.46 8.97 -9.35
C GLN A 25 -1.23 9.82 -8.10
N ILE A 26 -0.32 10.79 -8.12
CA ILE A 26 -0.07 11.70 -6.98
C ILE A 26 -1.26 12.62 -6.67
N ARG A 27 -2.31 12.66 -7.51
CA ARG A 27 -3.59 13.29 -7.13
C ARG A 27 -4.27 12.56 -5.97
N PHE A 28 -3.92 11.29 -5.73
CA PHE A 28 -4.33 10.50 -4.56
C PHE A 28 -5.86 10.37 -4.42
N GLU A 29 -6.56 10.21 -5.55
CA GLU A 29 -8.03 10.26 -5.65
C GLU A 29 -8.71 8.90 -5.49
N THR A 30 -8.07 7.81 -5.92
CA THR A 30 -8.63 6.45 -5.92
C THR A 30 -7.75 5.53 -5.10
N PHE A 31 -8.31 4.41 -4.60
CA PHE A 31 -7.54 3.42 -3.87
C PHE A 31 -6.31 2.93 -4.66
N LYS A 32 -6.47 2.60 -5.95
CA LYS A 32 -5.36 2.27 -6.86
C LYS A 32 -4.29 3.37 -6.93
N HIS A 33 -4.67 4.65 -6.89
CA HIS A 33 -3.71 5.77 -6.81
C HIS A 33 -2.99 5.82 -5.46
N MET A 34 -3.70 5.57 -4.36
CA MET A 34 -3.12 5.54 -3.01
C MET A 34 -2.08 4.42 -2.89
N VAL A 35 -2.42 3.19 -3.32
CA VAL A 35 -1.51 2.05 -3.33
C VAL A 35 -0.26 2.35 -4.16
N ALA A 36 -0.43 2.89 -5.38
CA ALA A 36 0.71 3.26 -6.23
C ALA A 36 1.63 4.32 -5.59
N CYS A 37 1.06 5.27 -4.84
CA CYS A 37 1.80 6.27 -4.10
C CYS A 37 2.52 5.67 -2.89
N LYS A 38 1.87 4.76 -2.14
CA LYS A 38 2.46 4.02 -1.02
C LYS A 38 3.69 3.22 -1.48
N ILE A 39 3.54 2.44 -2.55
CA ILE A 39 4.65 1.67 -3.13
C ILE A 39 5.83 2.58 -3.51
N LEU A 40 5.56 3.74 -4.13
CA LEU A 40 6.63 4.70 -4.46
C LEU A 40 7.23 5.36 -3.20
N HIS A 41 6.41 5.62 -2.17
CA HIS A 41 6.85 6.22 -0.91
C HIS A 41 7.73 5.27 -0.08
N GLU A 42 7.45 3.97 -0.09
CA GLU A 42 8.24 2.95 0.61
C GLU A 42 9.40 2.43 -0.24
N GLY A 43 9.31 2.60 -1.57
CA GLY A 43 10.32 2.15 -2.51
C GLY A 43 11.70 2.73 -2.23
N THR A 44 12.72 1.89 -2.43
CA THR A 44 14.15 2.19 -2.30
C THR A 44 14.83 2.04 -3.66
N LEU A 45 15.80 2.91 -3.96
CA LEU A 45 16.58 2.82 -5.20
C LEU A 45 17.56 1.64 -5.12
N LEU A 46 17.40 0.67 -6.00
CA LEU A 46 18.36 -0.42 -6.17
C LEU A 46 19.42 -0.10 -7.22
N HIS A 47 18.98 0.39 -8.40
CA HIS A 47 19.86 0.75 -9.51
C HIS A 47 19.15 1.69 -10.51
N GLY A 48 19.92 2.45 -11.28
CA GLY A 48 19.42 3.36 -12.31
C GLY A 48 19.68 4.83 -12.01
N SER A 49 18.82 5.71 -12.53
CA SER A 49 18.97 7.17 -12.37
C SER A 49 18.52 7.62 -10.97
N GLU A 50 19.50 7.95 -10.13
CA GLU A 50 19.24 8.50 -8.80
C GLU A 50 18.50 9.86 -8.87
N ALA A 51 18.86 10.71 -9.82
CA ALA A 51 18.21 12.01 -10.01
C ALA A 51 16.70 11.83 -10.27
N LEU A 52 16.34 10.94 -11.20
CA LEU A 52 14.94 10.65 -11.50
C LEU A 52 14.20 10.10 -10.28
N PHE A 53 14.82 9.19 -9.53
CA PHE A 53 14.21 8.64 -8.32
C PHE A 53 13.95 9.74 -7.28
N ARG A 54 14.95 10.58 -7.00
CA ARG A 54 14.83 11.71 -6.06
C ARG A 54 13.75 12.70 -6.50
N ASP A 55 13.63 13.00 -7.78
CA ASP A 55 12.58 13.88 -8.31
C ASP A 55 11.19 13.30 -8.03
N LEU A 56 10.99 12.01 -8.28
CA LEU A 56 9.72 11.33 -8.01
C LEU A 56 9.38 11.29 -6.52
N LYS A 57 10.37 11.03 -5.64
CA LYS A 57 10.18 11.09 -4.18
C LYS A 57 9.81 12.50 -3.73
N THR A 58 10.46 13.51 -4.29
CA THR A 58 10.20 14.92 -3.97
C THR A 58 8.79 15.35 -4.37
N MET A 59 8.27 14.86 -5.51
CA MET A 59 6.88 15.13 -5.92
C MET A 59 5.86 14.65 -4.86
N LEU A 60 6.09 13.50 -4.21
CA LEU A 60 5.20 13.00 -3.15
C LEU A 60 5.18 13.93 -1.93
N ILE A 61 6.32 14.52 -1.59
CA ILE A 61 6.45 15.46 -0.47
C ILE A 61 5.76 16.78 -0.82
N GLN A 62 6.05 17.33 -2.00
CA GLN A 62 5.51 18.63 -2.43
C GLN A 62 3.99 18.63 -2.60
N THR A 63 3.40 17.48 -2.93
CA THR A 63 1.94 17.33 -3.06
C THR A 63 1.25 16.95 -1.75
N GLY A 64 1.98 16.80 -0.64
CA GLY A 64 1.45 16.40 0.65
C GLY A 64 1.01 14.92 0.72
N VAL A 65 1.30 14.12 -0.31
CA VAL A 65 0.96 12.70 -0.34
C VAL A 65 1.72 11.93 0.74
N ALA A 66 2.98 12.28 0.99
CA ALA A 66 3.77 11.66 2.06
C ALA A 66 3.10 11.84 3.44
N ASP A 67 2.58 13.04 3.74
CA ASP A 67 1.91 13.30 5.02
C ASP A 67 0.58 12.56 5.14
N LYS A 68 -0.20 12.50 4.04
CA LYS A 68 -1.44 11.71 3.98
C LYS A 68 -1.19 10.23 4.24
N LEU A 69 -0.11 9.67 3.67
CA LEU A 69 0.28 8.27 3.91
C LEU A 69 0.68 8.04 5.37
N ASN A 70 1.45 8.97 5.96
CA ASN A 70 1.82 8.89 7.38
C ASN A 70 0.60 8.96 8.31
N ASP A 71 -0.39 9.80 8.00
CA ASP A 71 -1.64 9.87 8.75
C ASP A 71 -2.47 8.58 8.64
N LEU A 72 -2.59 8.04 7.42
CA LEU A 72 -3.25 6.75 7.17
C LEU A 72 -2.59 5.63 7.97
N GLU A 73 -1.26 5.56 7.99
CA GLU A 73 -0.53 4.53 8.75
C GLU A 73 -0.78 4.66 10.26
N LYS A 74 -0.78 5.88 10.81
CA LYS A 74 -1.08 6.12 12.22
C LYS A 74 -2.49 5.64 12.58
N ARG A 75 -3.49 5.99 11.75
CA ARG A 75 -4.88 5.53 11.95
C ARG A 75 -4.98 4.02 11.83
N ALA A 76 -4.33 3.40 10.86
CA ALA A 76 -4.31 1.95 10.68
C ALA A 76 -3.68 1.22 11.88
N LYS A 77 -2.62 1.76 12.49
CA LYS A 77 -2.01 1.18 13.70
C LYS A 77 -2.95 1.22 14.91
N ILE A 78 -3.65 2.34 15.11
CA ILE A 78 -4.65 2.47 16.19
C ILE A 78 -5.80 1.49 15.95
N PHE A 79 -6.35 1.48 14.74
CA PHE A 79 -7.42 0.57 14.36
C PHE A 79 -7.05 -0.90 14.57
N ARG A 80 -5.85 -1.30 14.15
CA ARG A 80 -5.35 -2.67 14.38
C ARG A 80 -5.28 -3.01 15.86
N ARG A 81 -4.68 -2.15 16.68
CA ARG A 81 -4.57 -2.38 18.13
C ARG A 81 -5.95 -2.57 18.76
N ASP A 82 -6.90 -1.71 18.44
CA ASP A 82 -8.23 -1.73 19.04
C ASP A 82 -9.01 -2.99 18.58
N ALA A 83 -8.86 -3.38 17.30
CA ALA A 83 -9.41 -4.61 16.77
C ALA A 83 -8.80 -5.85 17.44
N GLU A 84 -7.48 -5.90 17.62
CA GLU A 84 -6.79 -6.99 18.31
C GLU A 84 -7.23 -7.09 19.78
N GLU A 85 -7.38 -5.97 20.49
CA GLU A 85 -7.86 -5.95 21.88
C GLU A 85 -9.30 -6.48 21.99
N TYR A 86 -10.18 -6.12 21.05
CA TYR A 86 -11.55 -6.62 20.99
C TYR A 86 -11.58 -8.14 20.73
N LEU A 87 -10.84 -8.60 19.71
CA LEU A 87 -10.78 -10.02 19.33
C LEU A 87 -10.24 -10.92 20.45
N LEU A 88 -9.39 -10.39 21.34
CA LEU A 88 -8.83 -11.14 22.47
C LEU A 88 -9.76 -11.22 23.69
N ARG A 89 -10.78 -10.36 23.79
CA ARG A 89 -11.60 -10.21 25.02
C ARG A 89 -13.05 -10.63 24.86
N GLU A 90 -13.65 -10.41 23.70
CA GLU A 90 -15.07 -10.67 23.50
C GLU A 90 -15.37 -12.15 23.20
N ALA A 91 -16.63 -12.52 23.36
CA ALA A 91 -17.09 -13.87 23.07
C ALA A 91 -17.03 -14.16 21.55
N PRO A 92 -16.65 -15.38 21.13
CA PRO A 92 -16.56 -15.74 19.72
C PRO A 92 -17.82 -15.48 18.89
N GLU A 93 -19.01 -15.62 19.50
CA GLU A 93 -20.29 -15.38 18.85
C GLU A 93 -20.45 -13.91 18.45
N LYS A 94 -20.08 -12.98 19.34
CA LYS A 94 -20.13 -11.54 19.04
C LYS A 94 -19.09 -11.13 17.99
N ILE A 95 -17.88 -11.67 18.10
CA ILE A 95 -16.81 -11.43 17.12
C ILE A 95 -17.27 -11.81 15.72
N ARG A 96 -17.88 -12.99 15.57
CA ARG A 96 -18.37 -13.46 14.27
C ARG A 96 -19.47 -12.56 13.70
N ASP A 97 -20.33 -12.01 14.54
CA ASP A 97 -21.47 -11.23 14.05
C ASP A 97 -21.09 -9.76 13.78
N GLU A 98 -20.12 -9.20 14.52
CA GLU A 98 -19.78 -7.77 14.46
C GLU A 98 -18.52 -7.45 13.65
N THR A 99 -17.55 -8.36 13.51
CA THR A 99 -16.20 -8.02 13.03
C THR A 99 -15.74 -8.75 11.77
N LEU A 100 -16.65 -9.37 11.01
CA LEU A 100 -16.29 -10.07 9.75
C LEU A 100 -15.56 -9.16 8.74
N PHE A 101 -15.87 -7.86 8.75
CA PHE A 101 -15.22 -6.88 7.88
C PHE A 101 -13.70 -6.74 8.12
N LEU A 102 -13.19 -7.18 9.27
CA LEU A 102 -11.74 -7.22 9.55
C LEU A 102 -11.00 -8.26 8.70
N PHE A 103 -11.72 -9.29 8.24
CA PHE A 103 -11.16 -10.41 7.50
C PHE A 103 -11.55 -10.40 6.01
N TYR A 104 -12.59 -9.64 5.67
CA TYR A 104 -13.11 -9.51 4.32
C TYR A 104 -13.31 -8.04 3.95
N PRO A 105 -12.23 -7.24 3.84
CA PRO A 105 -12.35 -5.85 3.43
C PRO A 105 -12.84 -5.78 1.98
N SER A 106 -13.86 -4.95 1.71
CA SER A 106 -14.40 -4.74 0.36
C SER A 106 -13.35 -4.21 -0.63
N GLU A 107 -12.30 -3.56 -0.13
CA GLU A 107 -11.24 -2.92 -0.91
C GLU A 107 -10.19 -3.90 -1.47
N GLU A 108 -10.05 -5.12 -0.91
CA GLU A 108 -9.13 -6.14 -1.46
C GLU A 108 -9.56 -6.64 -2.84
N SER A 109 -10.85 -6.50 -3.20
CA SER A 109 -11.33 -6.88 -4.54
C SER A 109 -10.78 -5.98 -5.67
N GLU A 110 -10.32 -4.76 -5.36
CA GLU A 110 -9.76 -3.85 -6.36
C GLU A 110 -8.27 -4.12 -6.69
N GLU A 111 -7.53 -4.85 -5.85
CA GLU A 111 -6.11 -5.17 -6.09
C GLU A 111 -5.88 -6.24 -7.16
N PHE A 112 -6.92 -7.03 -7.52
CA PHE A 112 -6.81 -8.17 -8.42
C PHE A 112 -7.47 -7.98 -9.79
N GLU A 113 -7.88 -6.75 -10.16
CA GLU A 113 -8.38 -6.38 -11.50
C GLU A 113 -7.47 -5.41 -12.28
#